data_AF-A0A1H6FTM9-F1
#
_entry.id   AF-A0A1H6FTM9-F1
#
_cell.length_a   1.000
_cell.length_b   1.000
_cell.length_c   1.000
_cell.angle_alpha   90.00
_cell.angle_beta   90.00
_cell.angle_gamma   90.00
#
_symmetry.space_group_name_H-M   'P 1'
#
loop_
_entity.id
_entity.type
_entity.pdbx_description
1 polymer ?
#
loop_
_entity_poly.entity_id
_entity_poly.type
_entity_poly.pdbx_seq_one_letter_code
_entity_poly.pdbx_strand_id
1 'polypeptide(L)'
;MSDETTQAMGGGMAAIVTGGVVLLIAGFIVLGLLLGLTPLYAGFLLLWYWGSVDMVEGKALAPLLVGACGGTATAWLLQYGAIHGGLTGVLPVLGLIVAAIYVQLRGWLPLLINRPYMLYLTVMAAPLLQAGESFVHVMAAIGAATLYFGGVVAAGRAIMARRAVASA
;
A
#
# COMPACT_ATOMS: atom_id res chain seq x y z
N MET A 1 10.30 32.67 -0.79
CA MET A 1 9.22 31.67 -0.84
C MET A 1 8.40 32.01 -2.06
N SER A 2 8.75 31.41 -3.20
CA SER A 2 8.01 31.58 -4.45
C SER A 2 6.72 30.80 -4.34
N ASP A 3 5.60 31.51 -4.50
CA ASP A 3 4.25 30.94 -4.59
C ASP A 3 4.15 30.04 -5.82
N GLU A 4 4.53 28.77 -5.65
CA GLU A 4 4.16 27.71 -6.58
C GLU A 4 2.67 27.45 -6.36
N THR A 5 1.84 28.29 -6.96
CA THR A 5 0.41 28.02 -7.10
C THR A 5 0.29 26.77 -7.95
N THR A 6 0.19 25.60 -7.31
CA THR A 6 -0.24 24.37 -7.97
C THR A 6 -1.57 24.68 -8.63
N GLN A 7 -1.55 24.93 -9.93
CA GLN A 7 -2.73 25.31 -10.69
C GLN A 7 -3.74 24.16 -10.55
N ALA A 8 -4.85 24.44 -9.87
CA ALA A 8 -5.88 23.43 -9.65
C ALA A 8 -6.33 22.87 -11.01
N MET A 9 -6.40 21.54 -11.11
CA MET A 9 -6.84 20.88 -12.34
C MET A 9 -8.18 21.45 -12.79
N GLY A 10 -8.30 21.83 -14.07
CA GLY A 10 -9.56 22.30 -14.62
C GLY A 10 -10.67 21.26 -14.38
N GLY A 11 -11.86 21.72 -13.99
CA GLY A 11 -12.93 20.84 -13.46
C GLY A 11 -13.29 19.65 -14.36
N GLY A 12 -13.21 19.81 -15.69
CA GLY A 12 -13.43 18.71 -16.64
C GLY A 12 -12.40 17.59 -16.52
N MET A 13 -11.11 17.92 -16.41
CA MET A 13 -10.04 16.93 -16.22
C MET A 13 -10.14 16.28 -14.84
N ALA A 14 -10.46 17.06 -13.81
CA ALA A 14 -10.70 16.54 -12.47
C ALA A 14 -11.85 15.50 -12.46
N ALA A 15 -12.95 15.77 -13.16
CA ALA A 15 -14.08 14.85 -13.27
C ALA A 15 -13.71 13.53 -13.97
N ILE A 16 -12.94 13.60 -15.07
CA ILE A 16 -12.47 12.41 -15.80
C ILE A 16 -11.56 11.56 -14.93
N VAL A 17 -10.57 12.17 -14.28
CA VAL A 17 -9.65 11.45 -13.39
C VAL A 17 -10.39 10.83 -12.22
N THR A 18 -11.30 11.57 -11.60
CA THR A 18 -12.15 11.07 -10.51
C THR A 18 -12.99 9.88 -10.98
N GLY A 19 -13.65 10.00 -12.13
CA GLY A 19 -14.42 8.89 -12.71
C GLY A 19 -13.57 7.64 -12.95
N GLY A 20 -12.35 7.81 -13.48
CA GLY A 20 -11.40 6.71 -13.65
C GLY A 20 -11.01 6.04 -12.34
N VAL A 21 -10.72 6.82 -11.30
CA VAL A 21 -10.40 6.31 -9.95
C VAL A 21 -11.59 5.58 -9.35
N VAL A 22 -12.81 6.10 -9.49
CA VAL A 22 -14.03 5.43 -9.01
C VAL A 22 -14.22 4.08 -9.67
N LEU A 23 -14.03 3.98 -10.99
CA LEU A 23 -14.11 2.71 -11.70
C LEU A 23 -13.03 1.72 -11.26
N LEU A 24 -11.80 2.21 -11.03
CA LEU A 24 -10.70 1.41 -10.53
C LEU A 24 -11.01 0.85 -9.13
N ILE A 25 -11.53 1.69 -8.23
CA ILE A 25 -11.94 1.30 -6.88
C ILE A 25 -13.08 0.30 -6.94
N ALA A 26 -14.13 0.57 -7.72
CA ALA A 26 -15.27 -0.34 -7.87
C ALA A 26 -14.85 -1.72 -8.38
N GLY A 27 -13.95 -1.76 -9.37
CA GLY A 27 -13.41 -3.02 -9.88
C GLY A 27 -12.61 -3.80 -8.82
N PHE A 28 -11.82 -3.11 -7.99
CA PHE A 28 -11.13 -3.75 -6.88
C PHE A 28 -12.09 -4.28 -5.80
N ILE A 29 -13.18 -3.56 -5.51
CA ILE A 29 -14.22 -4.02 -4.59
C ILE A 29 -14.85 -5.31 -5.09
N VAL A 30 -15.24 -5.36 -6.37
CA VAL A 30 -15.80 -6.56 -6.99
C VAL A 30 -14.82 -7.73 -6.92
N LEU A 31 -13.54 -7.50 -7.25
CA LEU A 31 -12.50 -8.51 -7.12
C LEU A 31 -12.37 -9.02 -5.68
N GLY A 32 -12.38 -8.10 -4.71
CA GLY A 32 -12.36 -8.41 -3.28
C GLY A 32 -13.51 -9.31 -2.85
N LEU A 33 -14.74 -8.97 -3.25
CA LEU A 33 -15.93 -9.76 -2.97
C LEU A 33 -15.87 -11.16 -3.61
N LEU A 34 -15.38 -11.26 -4.86
CA LEU A 34 -15.23 -12.54 -5.55
C LEU A 34 -14.19 -13.45 -4.90
N LEU A 35 -13.13 -12.88 -4.32
CA LEU A 35 -12.06 -13.60 -3.63
C LEU A 35 -12.34 -13.81 -2.13
N GLY A 36 -13.45 -13.29 -1.60
CA GLY A 36 -13.78 -13.35 -0.17
C GLY A 36 -12.86 -12.50 0.72
N LEU A 37 -12.22 -11.47 0.16
CA LEU A 37 -11.31 -10.58 0.89
C LEU A 37 -12.10 -9.51 1.64
N THR A 38 -12.08 -9.56 2.97
CA THR A 38 -12.71 -8.55 3.84
C THR A 38 -11.87 -7.27 4.04
N PRO A 39 -10.54 -7.30 4.21
CA PRO A 39 -9.76 -6.10 4.55
C PRO A 39 -9.33 -5.33 3.30
N LEU A 40 -10.30 -4.88 2.49
CA LEU A 40 -10.02 -4.12 1.26
C LEU A 40 -9.31 -2.80 1.53
N TYR A 41 -9.42 -2.26 2.74
CA TYR A 41 -8.68 -1.07 3.17
C TYR A 41 -7.18 -1.22 2.99
N ALA A 42 -6.62 -2.43 3.15
CA ALA A 42 -5.20 -2.67 2.95
C ALA A 42 -4.83 -2.43 1.48
N GLY A 43 -5.67 -2.91 0.55
CA GLY A 43 -5.51 -2.60 -0.87
C GLY A 43 -5.69 -1.12 -1.21
N PHE A 44 -6.62 -0.42 -0.57
CA PHE A 44 -6.79 1.02 -0.78
C PHE A 44 -5.63 1.85 -0.24
N LEU A 45 -5.07 1.46 0.91
CA LEU A 45 -3.88 2.07 1.48
C LEU A 45 -2.70 1.94 0.52
N LEU A 46 -2.58 0.78 -0.14
CA LEU A 46 -1.61 0.54 -1.20
C LEU A 46 -1.79 1.52 -2.36
N LEU A 47 -3.00 1.58 -2.93
CA LEU A 47 -3.33 2.48 -4.04
C LEU A 47 -3.06 3.94 -3.68
N TRP A 48 -3.49 4.36 -2.48
CA TRP A 48 -3.33 5.72 -1.99
C TRP A 48 -1.85 6.09 -1.88
N TYR A 49 -1.04 5.24 -1.24
CA TYR A 49 0.38 5.50 -1.08
C TYR A 49 1.09 5.51 -2.44
N TRP A 50 0.85 4.50 -3.28
CA TRP A 50 1.46 4.43 -4.60
C TRP A 50 1.07 5.60 -5.50
N GLY A 51 -0.21 5.99 -5.47
CA GLY A 51 -0.74 7.07 -6.28
C GLY A 51 -0.32 8.46 -5.82
N SER A 52 -0.24 8.69 -4.51
CA SER A 52 -0.04 10.04 -3.95
C SER A 52 1.41 10.31 -3.55
N VAL A 53 2.15 9.29 -3.12
CA VAL A 53 3.53 9.45 -2.63
C VAL A 53 4.54 9.06 -3.70
N ASP A 54 4.37 7.89 -4.30
CA ASP A 54 5.30 7.39 -5.34
C ASP A 54 4.87 7.83 -6.76
N MET A 55 3.79 8.59 -6.89
CA MET A 55 3.28 9.11 -8.16
C MET A 55 3.12 8.03 -9.24
N VAL A 56 2.67 6.84 -8.83
CA VAL A 56 2.47 5.68 -9.69
C VAL A 56 3.78 5.23 -10.38
N GLU A 57 4.94 5.41 -9.72
CA GLU A 57 6.21 4.94 -10.25
C GLU A 57 6.26 3.40 -10.27
N GLY A 58 6.51 2.82 -11.45
CA GLY A 58 6.46 1.36 -11.63
C GLY A 58 7.55 0.61 -10.86
N LYS A 59 8.72 1.22 -10.70
CA LYS A 59 9.85 0.64 -9.94
C LYS A 59 9.58 0.59 -8.44
N ALA A 60 8.68 1.45 -7.94
CA ALA A 60 8.34 1.53 -6.52
C ALA A 60 7.36 0.43 -6.09
N LEU A 61 6.63 -0.19 -7.03
CA LEU A 61 5.57 -1.16 -6.72
C LEU A 61 6.08 -2.40 -5.97
N ALA A 62 7.24 -2.93 -6.35
CA ALA A 62 7.84 -4.09 -5.69
C ALA A 62 8.31 -3.78 -4.25
N PRO A 63 9.13 -2.72 -4.01
CA PRO A 63 9.42 -2.27 -2.65
C PRO A 63 8.18 -1.97 -1.82
N LEU A 64 7.14 -1.41 -2.44
CA LEU A 64 5.88 -1.12 -1.79
C LEU A 64 5.15 -2.38 -1.31
N LEU A 65 5.06 -3.42 -2.15
CA LEU A 65 4.47 -4.70 -1.78
C LEU A 65 5.25 -5.34 -0.64
N VAL A 66 6.58 -5.45 -0.78
CA VAL A 66 7.44 -6.11 0.20
C VAL A 66 7.42 -5.36 1.53
N GLY A 67 7.48 -4.03 1.49
CA GLY A 67 7.37 -3.16 2.65
C GLY A 67 6.02 -3.30 3.35
N ALA A 68 4.91 -3.23 2.61
CA ALA A 68 3.56 -3.38 3.15
C ALA A 68 3.37 -4.74 3.86
N CYS A 69 3.82 -5.82 3.23
CA CYS A 69 3.82 -7.15 3.83
C CYS A 69 4.70 -7.22 5.07
N GLY A 70 5.92 -6.68 5.02
CA GLY A 70 6.85 -6.67 6.15
C GLY A 70 6.33 -5.88 7.36
N GLY A 71 5.74 -4.72 7.12
CA GLY A 71 5.18 -3.86 8.16
C GLY A 71 4.00 -4.52 8.85
N THR A 72 3.08 -5.08 8.05
CA THR A 72 1.93 -5.81 8.57
C THR A 72 2.38 -7.06 9.33
N ALA A 73 3.35 -7.84 8.82
CA ALA A 73 3.88 -9.01 9.52
C ALA A 73 4.50 -8.66 10.87
N THR A 74 5.19 -7.51 10.95
CA THR A 74 5.75 -7.02 12.20
C THR A 74 4.65 -6.61 13.19
N ALA A 75 3.57 -5.99 12.71
CA ALA A 75 2.39 -5.69 13.54
C ALA A 75 1.72 -6.97 14.06
N TRP A 76 1.63 -8.01 13.25
CA TRP A 76 1.13 -9.32 13.68
C TRP A 76 2.01 -9.96 14.74
N LEU A 77 3.34 -9.91 14.60
CA LEU A 77 4.27 -10.37 15.64
C LEU A 77 4.06 -9.63 16.96
N LEU A 78 3.81 -8.32 16.89
CA LEU A 78 3.55 -7.50 18.08
C LEU A 78 2.28 -7.96 18.80
N GLN A 79 1.21 -8.20 18.05
CA GLN A 79 -0.05 -8.71 18.58
C GLN A 79 0.11 -10.13 19.14
N TYR A 80 0.78 -11.02 18.41
CA TYR A 80 1.03 -12.39 18.83
C TYR A 80 1.81 -12.42 20.14
N GLY A 81 2.86 -11.60 20.24
CA GLY A 81 3.68 -11.44 21.45
C GLY A 81 2.86 -10.90 22.63
N ALA A 82 1.95 -9.95 22.39
CA ALA A 82 1.06 -9.42 23.42
C ALA A 82 0.09 -10.49 23.96
N ILE A 83 -0.50 -11.29 23.08
CA ILE A 83 -1.50 -12.31 23.46
C ILE A 83 -0.84 -13.49 24.20
N HIS A 84 0.30 -13.98 23.72
CA HIS A 84 0.88 -15.24 24.23
C HIS A 84 1.98 -15.03 25.28
N GLY A 85 2.67 -13.88 25.25
CA GLY A 85 3.84 -13.61 26.10
C GLY A 85 3.72 -12.35 26.96
N GLY A 86 2.58 -11.64 26.90
CA GLY A 86 2.40 -10.35 27.57
C GLY A 86 3.57 -9.41 27.29
N LEU A 87 4.10 -8.79 28.34
CA LEU A 87 5.22 -7.84 28.20
C LEU A 87 6.48 -8.50 27.63
N THR A 88 6.78 -9.75 28.02
CA THR A 88 7.98 -10.47 27.56
C THR A 88 7.94 -10.83 26.08
N GLY A 89 6.74 -11.03 25.52
CA GLY A 89 6.54 -11.23 24.08
C GLY A 89 6.57 -9.93 23.27
N VAL A 90 6.14 -8.82 23.86
CA VAL A 90 6.09 -7.50 23.21
C VAL A 90 7.47 -6.85 23.11
N LEU A 91 8.28 -6.91 24.17
CA LEU A 91 9.60 -6.28 24.23
C LEU A 91 10.54 -6.61 23.05
N PRO A 92 10.73 -7.88 22.63
CA PRO A 92 11.59 -8.19 21.50
C PRO A 92 11.06 -7.61 20.19
N VAL A 93 9.73 -7.55 20.00
CA VAL A 93 9.13 -6.96 18.80
C VAL A 93 9.28 -5.44 18.81
N LEU A 94 9.15 -4.78 19.96
CA LEU A 94 9.48 -3.35 20.08
C LEU A 94 10.94 -3.08 19.73
N GLY A 95 11.87 -3.93 20.18
CA GLY A 95 13.28 -3.87 19.78
C GLY A 95 13.47 -4.01 18.27
N LEU A 96 12.74 -4.94 17.64
CA LEU A 96 12.72 -5.11 16.19
C LEU A 96 12.21 -3.85 15.46
N ILE A 97 11.14 -3.21 15.96
CA ILE A 97 10.59 -1.97 15.39
C ILE A 97 11.62 -0.84 15.49
N VAL A 98 12.27 -0.68 16.64
CA VAL A 98 13.35 0.32 16.81
C VAL A 98 14.50 0.07 15.84
N ALA A 99 14.91 -1.19 15.68
CA ALA A 99 15.93 -1.57 14.71
C ALA A 99 15.48 -1.28 13.27
N ALA A 100 14.23 -1.57 12.92
CA ALA A 100 13.66 -1.26 11.60
C ALA A 100 13.67 0.25 11.34
N ILE A 101 13.30 1.09 12.31
CA ILE A 101 13.38 2.54 12.19
C ILE A 101 14.83 2.98 11.93
N TYR A 102 15.79 2.43 12.67
CA TYR A 102 17.21 2.73 12.46
C TYR A 102 17.68 2.33 11.04
N VAL A 103 17.35 1.12 10.61
CA VAL A 103 17.65 0.60 9.26
C VAL A 103 17.04 1.50 8.18
N GLN A 104 15.80 1.96 8.38
CA GLN A 104 15.13 2.88 7.47
C GLN A 104 15.85 4.22 7.37
N LEU A 105 16.22 4.81 8.52
CA LEU A 105 16.94 6.09 8.57
C LEU A 105 18.32 6.00 7.92
N ARG A 106 18.98 4.84 8.01
CA ARG A 106 20.26 4.56 7.34
C ARG A 106 20.10 4.24 5.85
N GLY A 107 18.88 4.07 5.35
CA GLY A 107 18.60 3.63 3.98
C GLY A 107 19.05 2.18 3.71
N TRP A 108 19.19 1.38 4.76
CA TRP A 108 19.58 -0.02 4.66
C TRP A 108 18.37 -0.87 4.29
N LEU A 109 18.57 -1.91 3.48
CA LEU A 109 17.53 -2.83 3.03
C LEU A 109 16.23 -2.13 2.53
N PRO A 110 16.30 -1.17 1.59
CA PRO A 110 15.17 -0.33 1.17
C PRO A 110 14.03 -1.12 0.49
N LEU A 111 14.28 -2.37 0.11
CA LEU A 111 13.26 -3.27 -0.41
C LEU A 111 12.23 -3.65 0.67
N LEU A 112 12.68 -3.93 1.90
CA LEU A 112 11.82 -4.39 2.99
C LEU A 112 11.49 -3.27 3.98
N ILE A 113 12.50 -2.48 4.36
CA ILE A 113 12.36 -1.46 5.40
C ILE A 113 12.29 -0.10 4.72
N ASN A 114 11.07 0.32 4.43
CA ASN A 114 10.77 1.54 3.68
C ASN A 114 9.53 2.26 4.23
N ARG A 115 9.15 3.38 3.60
CA ARG A 115 7.99 4.18 4.02
C ARG A 115 6.68 3.35 4.07
N PRO A 116 6.36 2.50 3.06
CA PRO A 116 5.26 1.53 3.15
C PRO A 116 5.34 0.61 4.36
N TYR A 117 6.51 0.08 4.70
CA TYR A 117 6.67 -0.75 5.91
C TYR A 117 6.20 -0.03 7.17
N MET A 118 6.60 1.23 7.37
CA MET A 118 6.17 1.98 8.55
C MET A 118 4.69 2.30 8.51
N LEU A 119 4.16 2.69 7.33
CA LEU A 119 2.74 2.96 7.17
C LEU A 119 1.88 1.76 7.58
N TYR A 120 2.19 0.58 7.05
CA TYR A 120 1.44 -0.64 7.36
C TYR A 120 1.66 -1.11 8.79
N LEU A 121 2.88 -1.01 9.31
CA LEU A 121 3.16 -1.29 10.72
C LEU A 121 2.28 -0.42 11.62
N THR A 122 2.20 0.89 11.37
CA THR A 122 1.41 1.82 12.18
C THR A 122 -0.08 1.54 12.07
N VAL A 123 -0.61 1.38 10.85
CA VAL A 123 -2.04 1.11 10.64
C VAL A 123 -2.43 -0.23 11.28
N MET A 124 -1.65 -1.28 11.03
CA MET A 124 -1.95 -2.63 11.53
C MET A 124 -1.63 -2.82 13.02
N ALA A 125 -0.85 -1.91 13.62
CA ALA A 125 -0.67 -1.86 15.07
C ALA A 125 -1.90 -1.28 15.80
N ALA A 126 -2.85 -0.66 15.08
CA ALA A 126 -4.05 -0.11 15.69
C ALA A 126 -4.91 -1.23 16.33
N PRO A 127 -5.27 -1.14 17.62
CA PRO A 127 -6.00 -2.20 18.32
C PRO A 127 -7.32 -2.59 17.66
N LEU A 128 -8.03 -1.62 17.06
CA LEU A 128 -9.30 -1.85 16.39
C LEU A 128 -9.17 -2.80 15.19
N LEU A 129 -8.09 -2.67 14.42
CA LEU A 129 -7.82 -3.54 13.26
C LEU A 129 -7.29 -4.90 13.70
N GLN A 130 -6.49 -4.93 14.76
CA GLN A 130 -5.96 -6.17 15.32
C GLN A 130 -7.06 -7.11 15.87
N ALA A 131 -8.11 -6.56 16.47
CA ALA A 131 -9.16 -7.36 17.10
C ALA A 131 -10.14 -8.00 16.11
N GLY A 132 -10.27 -7.47 14.89
CA GLY A 132 -11.32 -7.83 13.94
C GLY A 132 -10.86 -8.52 12.66
N GLU A 133 -9.56 -8.50 12.35
CA GLU A 133 -9.09 -8.87 11.00
C GLU A 133 -8.26 -10.15 10.97
N SER A 134 -8.45 -10.92 9.90
CA SER A 134 -7.59 -12.03 9.57
C SER A 134 -6.35 -11.52 8.84
N PHE A 135 -5.19 -11.68 9.49
CA PHE A 135 -3.89 -11.30 8.93
C PHE A 135 -3.64 -11.88 7.53
N VAL A 136 -4.07 -13.12 7.29
CA VAL A 136 -3.95 -13.78 5.98
C VAL A 136 -4.76 -13.06 4.91
N HIS A 137 -5.98 -12.64 5.23
CA HIS A 137 -6.80 -11.87 4.30
C HIS A 137 -6.22 -10.48 4.04
N VAL A 138 -5.55 -9.86 5.02
CA VAL A 138 -4.83 -8.58 4.84
C VAL A 138 -3.68 -8.75 3.86
N MET A 139 -2.84 -9.77 4.05
CA MET A 139 -1.75 -10.10 3.12
C MET A 139 -2.27 -10.37 1.70
N ALA A 140 -3.35 -11.14 1.59
CA ALA A 140 -3.97 -11.45 0.32
C ALA A 140 -4.55 -10.20 -0.35
N ALA A 141 -5.15 -9.28 0.42
CA ALA A 141 -5.65 -8.00 -0.09
C ALA A 141 -4.52 -7.09 -0.61
N ILE A 142 -3.37 -7.04 0.07
CA ILE A 142 -2.18 -6.31 -0.40
C ILE A 142 -1.67 -6.90 -1.72
N GLY A 143 -1.56 -8.23 -1.79
CA GLY A 143 -1.14 -8.93 -3.01
C GLY A 143 -2.11 -8.68 -4.17
N ALA A 144 -3.41 -8.89 -3.95
CA ALA A 144 -4.46 -8.68 -4.94
C ALA A 144 -4.49 -7.23 -5.43
N ALA A 145 -4.35 -6.24 -4.54
CA ALA A 145 -4.28 -4.83 -4.88
C ALA A 145 -3.05 -4.52 -5.75
N THR A 146 -1.89 -5.07 -5.39
CA THR A 146 -0.66 -4.88 -6.16
C THR A 146 -0.82 -5.39 -7.59
N LEU A 147 -1.37 -6.61 -7.74
CA LEU A 147 -1.61 -7.21 -9.06
C LEU A 147 -2.67 -6.46 -9.85
N TYR A 148 -3.78 -6.10 -9.22
CA TYR A 148 -4.89 -5.41 -9.87
C TYR A 148 -4.51 -3.99 -10.29
N PHE A 149 -4.09 -3.14 -9.34
CA PHE A 149 -3.75 -1.74 -9.64
C PHE A 149 -2.50 -1.62 -10.50
N GLY A 150 -1.46 -2.41 -10.19
CA GLY A 150 -0.25 -2.48 -11.00
C GLY A 150 -0.54 -2.95 -12.42
N GLY A 151 -1.39 -3.97 -12.58
CA GLY A 151 -1.82 -4.51 -13.86
C GLY A 151 -2.61 -3.50 -14.69
N VAL A 152 -3.60 -2.82 -14.10
CA VAL A 152 -4.41 -1.80 -14.80
C VAL A 152 -3.53 -0.64 -15.29
N VAL A 153 -2.64 -0.13 -14.44
CA VAL A 153 -1.72 0.95 -14.84
C VAL A 153 -0.76 0.50 -15.93
N ALA A 154 -0.17 -0.69 -15.81
CA ALA A 154 0.74 -1.24 -16.80
C ALA A 154 0.04 -1.42 -18.16
N ALA A 155 -1.18 -1.95 -18.16
CA ALA A 155 -2.01 -2.09 -19.36
C ALA A 155 -2.33 -0.72 -19.99
N GLY A 156 -2.73 0.26 -19.17
CA GLY A 156 -2.98 1.63 -19.64
C GLY A 156 -1.77 2.26 -20.32
N ARG A 157 -0.57 2.13 -19.71
CA ARG A 157 0.69 2.60 -20.29
C ARG A 157 1.02 1.90 -21.61
N ALA A 158 0.84 0.58 -21.68
CA ALA A 158 1.08 -0.20 -22.90
C ALA A 158 0.14 0.20 -24.05
N ILE A 159 -1.14 0.44 -23.76
CA ILE A 159 -2.11 0.90 -24.76
C ILE A 159 -1.74 2.30 -25.29
N MET A 160 -1.39 3.24 -24.40
CA MET A 160 -0.98 4.58 -24.83
C MET A 160 0.29 4.55 -25.69
N ALA A 161 1.29 3.75 -25.32
CA ALA A 161 2.51 3.59 -26.11
C ALA A 161 2.21 3.06 -27.52
N ARG A 162 1.32 2.05 -27.64
CA ARG A 162 0.89 1.52 -28.95
C ARG A 162 0.15 2.55 -29.79
N ARG A 163 -0.71 3.37 -29.18
CA ARG A 163 -1.44 4.42 -29.89
C ARG A 163 -0.53 5.53 -30.40
N ALA A 164 0.48 5.92 -29.61
CA ALA A 164 1.45 6.93 -30.02
C ALA A 164 2.26 6.50 -31.25
N VAL A 165 2.67 5.22 -31.30
CA VAL A 165 3.37 4.63 -32.45
C VAL A 165 2.46 4.55 -33.69
N ALA A 166 1.17 4.26 -33.52
CA ALA A 166 0.22 4.19 -34.63
C ALA A 166 -0.19 5.57 -35.20
N SER A 167 0.03 6.65 -34.45
CA SER A 167 -0.23 8.03 -34.86
C SER A 167 1.01 8.79 -35.36
N ALA A 168 2.18 8.14 -35.36
CA ALA A 168 3.46 8.67 -35.86
C ALA A 168 3.75 8.11 -37.27
#